data_AF-T2MAU3-F1
#
_entry.id   AF-T2MAU3-F1
#
_cell.length_a   1.000
_cell.length_b   1.000
_cell.length_c   1.000
_cell.angle_alpha   90.00
_cell.angle_beta   90.00
_cell.angle_gamma   90.00
#
_symmetry.space_group_name_H-M   'P 1'
#
loop_
_entity.id
_entity.type
_entity.pdbx_description
1 polymer ?
#
loop_
_entity_poly.entity_id
_entity_poly.type
_entity_poly.pdbx_seq_one_letter_code
_entity_poly.pdbx_strand_id
1 'polypeptide(L)'
;MDRFYWLQKMDANERNVHSQNNVRIYDGDEMTTFDSGELTLTNLKLIWKDSVQKERTLALDLSLVQKIDVESASLFKSPKVLVHLSSVLTNKPDGPKQKSQHNYIKLSFRSGGNEQFIKAFKNVLCSKDWEIINAAIDKPKEPVEISHRHVGIVGIERKIHEKHNKTDETVAQAFKDLDMLIEKAKDMVAIADKFSKKLQEKEISITDDETVAFKSYLLSMGIENPVTRESHGSGVRYHMELAKQLATFLQSIIEESGGVMTLSDVFCRFNRARGMELVSPEDLVNAAKMMESLKLNMKLRKFDSGLLVIQSLSHTEEEIIATTTNKVKDAGSLTSEEFARFVGISLALAKERLLLAEKVGHLCRDDSVEGLRFFPNKFVMLET
;
A
#
# COMPACT_ATOMS: atom_id res chain seq x y z
N MET A 1 -13.10 -24.93 -1.44
CA MET A 1 -13.70 -25.76 -0.36
C MET A 1 -13.10 -27.14 -0.22
N ASP A 2 -12.61 -27.73 -1.30
CA ASP A 2 -11.95 -29.05 -1.33
C ASP A 2 -10.57 -29.11 -0.63
N ARG A 3 -10.16 -28.05 0.07
CA ARG A 3 -9.01 -28.05 0.98
C ARG A 3 -9.42 -28.27 2.45
N PHE A 4 -10.70 -28.10 2.79
CA PHE A 4 -11.22 -28.44 4.12
C PHE A 4 -11.38 -29.94 4.29
N TYR A 5 -11.16 -30.43 5.51
CA TYR A 5 -11.44 -31.81 5.92
C TYR A 5 -12.22 -31.86 7.23
N TRP A 6 -12.82 -33.01 7.54
CA TRP A 6 -13.55 -33.22 8.79
C TRP A 6 -12.57 -33.46 9.94
N LEU A 7 -12.59 -32.60 10.94
CA LEU A 7 -11.69 -32.69 12.09
C LEU A 7 -12.21 -33.72 13.09
N GLN A 8 -11.48 -34.82 13.28
CA GLN A 8 -11.82 -35.85 14.27
C GLN A 8 -11.14 -35.62 15.62
N LYS A 9 -9.90 -35.11 15.62
CA LYS A 9 -9.10 -34.86 16.83
C LYS A 9 -8.17 -33.66 16.60
N MET A 10 -8.00 -32.84 17.63
CA MET A 10 -7.02 -31.74 17.64
C MET A 10 -5.60 -32.28 17.84
N ASP A 11 -4.62 -31.65 17.20
CA ASP A 11 -3.22 -32.02 17.38
C ASP A 11 -2.73 -31.56 18.76
N ALA A 12 -1.85 -32.34 19.39
CA ALA A 12 -1.37 -32.03 20.75
C ALA A 12 -0.60 -30.69 20.84
N ASN A 13 -0.06 -30.21 19.72
CA ASN A 13 0.70 -28.95 19.61
C ASN A 13 -0.16 -27.78 19.13
N GLU A 14 -1.49 -27.97 19.04
CA GLU A 14 -2.42 -26.99 18.52
C GLU A 14 -2.94 -26.08 19.64
N ARG A 15 -2.66 -24.78 19.54
CA ARG A 15 -3.11 -23.74 20.49
C ARG A 15 -4.12 -22.80 19.86
N ASN A 16 -5.18 -22.49 20.59
CA ASN A 16 -6.16 -21.49 20.18
C ASN A 16 -5.55 -20.09 20.24
N VAL A 17 -5.64 -19.32 19.14
CA VAL A 17 -5.14 -17.95 19.05
C VAL A 17 -6.30 -16.96 19.14
N HIS A 18 -7.37 -17.20 18.38
CA HIS A 18 -8.54 -16.34 18.38
C HIS A 18 -9.77 -17.11 17.89
N SER A 19 -10.96 -16.77 18.38
CA SER A 19 -12.21 -17.40 17.95
C SER A 19 -13.29 -16.35 17.73
N GLN A 20 -14.09 -16.53 16.68
CA GLN A 20 -15.15 -15.60 16.29
C GLN A 20 -16.44 -16.36 15.94
N ASN A 21 -17.54 -15.95 16.55
CA ASN A 21 -18.84 -16.57 16.37
C ASN A 21 -19.58 -16.05 15.12
N ASN A 22 -20.57 -16.80 14.66
CA ASN A 22 -21.48 -16.42 13.56
C ASN A 22 -20.74 -16.10 12.25
N VAL A 23 -19.82 -17.00 11.87
CA VAL A 23 -19.07 -16.93 10.61
C VAL A 23 -19.62 -17.96 9.63
N ARG A 24 -19.84 -17.53 8.38
CA ARG A 24 -20.26 -18.39 7.26
C ARG A 24 -19.10 -18.64 6.29
N ILE A 25 -19.01 -19.84 5.73
CA ILE A 25 -18.03 -20.21 4.70
C ILE A 25 -18.65 -20.19 3.30
N TYR A 26 -17.87 -19.71 2.32
CA TYR A 26 -18.20 -19.73 0.88
C TYR A 26 -17.13 -20.51 0.11
N ASP A 27 -17.53 -21.14 -0.99
CA ASP A 27 -16.61 -21.73 -1.98
C ASP A 27 -16.44 -20.77 -3.16
N GLY A 28 -15.38 -19.98 -3.18
CA GLY A 28 -15.31 -18.83 -4.07
C GLY A 28 -16.46 -17.85 -3.77
N ASP A 29 -17.31 -17.61 -4.78
CA ASP A 29 -18.52 -16.79 -4.65
C ASP A 29 -19.78 -17.61 -4.30
N GLU A 30 -19.69 -18.94 -4.29
CA GLU A 30 -20.82 -19.82 -4.01
C GLU A 30 -21.09 -19.92 -2.50
N MET A 31 -22.35 -19.69 -2.10
CA MET A 31 -22.79 -19.92 -0.73
C MET A 31 -22.77 -21.42 -0.40
N THR A 32 -22.10 -21.79 0.70
CA THR A 32 -22.15 -23.17 1.20
C THR A 32 -23.24 -23.33 2.27
N THR A 33 -23.49 -24.57 2.66
CA THR A 33 -24.38 -24.93 3.78
C THR A 33 -23.76 -24.67 5.16
N PHE A 34 -22.48 -24.29 5.24
CA PHE A 34 -21.76 -24.03 6.49
C PHE A 34 -22.00 -22.59 6.94
N ASP A 35 -23.12 -22.40 7.65
CA ASP A 35 -23.57 -21.11 8.15
C ASP A 35 -23.51 -21.01 9.68
N SER A 36 -23.34 -19.79 10.18
CA SER A 36 -23.46 -19.47 11.61
C SER A 36 -22.59 -20.33 12.53
N GLY A 37 -21.37 -20.66 12.13
CA GLY A 37 -20.43 -21.41 12.97
C GLY A 37 -19.48 -20.53 13.76
N GLU A 38 -18.81 -21.15 14.73
CA GLU A 38 -17.66 -20.62 15.44
C GLU A 38 -16.40 -20.90 14.62
N LEU A 39 -15.72 -19.84 14.21
CA LEU A 39 -14.45 -19.91 13.51
C LEU A 39 -13.31 -19.70 14.50
N THR A 40 -12.53 -20.74 14.72
CA THR A 40 -11.34 -20.76 15.57
C THR A 40 -10.08 -20.74 14.71
N LEU A 41 -9.23 -19.75 14.94
CA LEU A 41 -7.87 -19.71 14.45
C LEU A 41 -6.94 -20.33 15.49
N THR A 42 -6.19 -21.36 15.10
CA THR A 42 -5.10 -21.93 15.89
C THR A 42 -3.75 -21.51 15.29
N ASN A 43 -2.64 -21.95 15.89
CA ASN A 43 -1.32 -21.78 15.30
C ASN A 43 -1.09 -22.62 14.03
N LEU A 44 -1.88 -23.67 13.79
CA LEU A 44 -1.67 -24.63 12.70
C LEU A 44 -2.83 -24.72 11.72
N LYS A 45 -4.06 -24.45 12.17
CA LYS A 45 -5.28 -24.67 11.39
C LYS A 45 -6.26 -23.53 11.56
N LEU A 46 -7.14 -23.44 10.58
CA LEU A 46 -8.38 -22.72 10.65
C LEU A 46 -9.51 -23.74 10.85
N ILE A 47 -10.20 -23.65 11.98
CA ILE A 47 -11.21 -24.62 12.40
C ILE A 47 -12.57 -23.93 12.43
N TRP A 48 -13.56 -24.52 11.77
CA TRP A 48 -14.93 -24.02 11.80
C TRP A 48 -15.84 -25.08 12.40
N LYS A 49 -16.61 -24.68 13.41
CA LYS A 49 -17.53 -25.56 14.14
C LYS A 49 -18.95 -25.05 14.02
N ASP A 50 -19.85 -25.92 13.56
CA ASP A 50 -21.26 -25.59 13.45
C ASP A 50 -21.87 -25.32 14.85
N SER A 51 -22.67 -24.26 14.96
CA SER A 51 -23.28 -23.83 16.24
C SER A 51 -24.40 -24.76 16.71
N VAL A 52 -25.02 -25.51 15.79
CA VAL A 52 -26.13 -26.43 16.06
C VAL A 52 -25.64 -27.87 16.04
N GLN A 53 -24.89 -28.25 15.00
CA GLN A 53 -24.43 -29.62 14.79
C GLN A 53 -22.95 -29.78 15.13
N LYS A 54 -22.62 -29.92 16.42
CA LYS A 54 -21.22 -29.95 16.91
C LYS A 54 -20.31 -30.99 16.24
N GLU A 55 -20.86 -32.04 15.62
CA GLU A 55 -20.11 -33.04 14.85
C GLU A 55 -19.62 -32.52 13.49
N ARG A 56 -20.20 -31.43 12.97
CA ARG A 56 -19.75 -30.74 11.76
C ARG A 56 -18.63 -29.76 12.10
N THR A 57 -17.43 -30.32 12.30
CA THR A 57 -16.21 -29.54 12.49
C THR A 57 -15.31 -29.67 11.27
N LEU A 58 -15.06 -28.55 10.61
CA LEU A 58 -14.16 -28.45 9.46
C LEU A 58 -12.81 -27.91 9.91
N ALA A 59 -11.73 -28.42 9.32
CA ALA A 59 -10.39 -27.89 9.49
C ALA A 59 -9.72 -27.63 8.13
N LEU A 60 -8.90 -26.59 8.10
CA LEU A 60 -8.06 -26.20 6.97
C LEU A 60 -6.66 -25.91 7.51
N ASP A 61 -5.65 -26.58 6.98
CA ASP A 61 -4.27 -26.37 7.41
C ASP A 61 -3.76 -24.99 6.93
N LEU A 62 -3.16 -24.22 7.83
CA LEU A 62 -2.67 -22.88 7.52
C LEU A 62 -1.50 -22.89 6.54
N SER A 63 -0.79 -24.01 6.43
CA SER A 63 0.26 -24.21 5.41
C SER A 63 -0.24 -24.08 3.97
N LEU A 64 -1.56 -24.26 3.74
CA LEU A 64 -2.18 -24.11 2.43
C LEU A 64 -2.56 -22.67 2.11
N VAL A 65 -2.54 -21.76 3.09
CA VAL A 65 -2.96 -20.37 2.91
C VAL A 65 -1.83 -19.56 2.29
N GLN A 66 -2.04 -19.07 1.06
CA GLN A 66 -1.06 -18.24 0.35
C GLN A 66 -1.21 -16.75 0.67
N LYS A 67 -2.46 -16.30 0.75
CA LYS A 67 -2.80 -14.88 0.91
C LYS A 67 -4.19 -14.74 1.52
N ILE A 68 -4.39 -13.66 2.26
CA ILE A 68 -5.73 -13.21 2.67
C ILE A 68 -6.01 -11.80 2.13
N ASP A 69 -7.21 -11.59 1.62
CA ASP A 69 -7.75 -10.31 1.16
C ASP A 69 -9.04 -9.98 1.93
N VAL A 70 -9.40 -8.70 1.98
CA VAL A 70 -10.58 -8.23 2.73
C VAL A 70 -11.57 -7.57 1.77
N GLU A 71 -12.80 -8.07 1.75
CA GLU A 71 -13.94 -7.46 1.08
C GLU A 71 -14.69 -6.62 2.13
N SER A 72 -14.56 -5.29 2.02
CA SER A 72 -15.17 -4.34 2.97
C SER A 72 -16.69 -4.50 3.03
N ALA A 73 -17.24 -4.29 4.23
CA ALA A 73 -18.68 -4.27 4.43
C ALA A 73 -19.32 -3.16 3.57
N SER A 74 -20.51 -3.42 3.05
CA SER A 74 -21.36 -2.42 2.38
C SER A 74 -22.75 -2.45 3.03
N LEU A 75 -23.59 -1.45 2.74
CA LEU A 75 -24.94 -1.28 3.33
C LEU A 75 -25.79 -2.57 3.43
N PHE A 76 -25.56 -3.55 2.55
CA PHE A 76 -26.27 -4.84 2.52
C PHE A 76 -25.37 -6.08 2.55
N LYS A 77 -24.05 -5.93 2.76
CA LYS A 77 -23.08 -7.04 2.73
C LYS A 77 -22.18 -7.01 3.96
N SER A 78 -22.16 -8.13 4.68
CA SER A 78 -21.21 -8.38 5.76
C SER A 78 -19.76 -8.39 5.24
N PRO A 79 -18.78 -7.97 6.07
CA PRO A 79 -17.38 -8.04 5.72
C PRO A 79 -16.97 -9.50 5.49
N LYS A 80 -16.17 -9.72 4.45
CA LYS A 80 -15.67 -11.06 4.11
C LYS A 80 -14.16 -11.07 4.04
N VAL A 81 -13.57 -12.13 4.56
CA VAL A 81 -12.15 -12.42 4.38
C VAL A 81 -12.02 -13.47 3.29
N LEU A 82 -11.34 -13.10 2.21
CA LEU A 82 -10.99 -14.00 1.12
C LEU A 82 -9.69 -14.71 1.52
N VAL A 83 -9.68 -16.04 1.50
CA VAL A 83 -8.50 -16.84 1.81
C VAL A 83 -8.10 -17.60 0.55
N HIS A 84 -6.98 -17.22 -0.05
CA HIS A 84 -6.42 -17.85 -1.24
C HIS A 84 -5.58 -19.06 -0.85
N LEU A 85 -5.84 -20.19 -1.49
CA LEU A 85 -5.31 -21.49 -1.11
C LEU A 85 -4.46 -22.10 -2.23
N SER A 86 -3.40 -22.80 -1.85
CA SER A 86 -2.58 -23.59 -2.76
C SER A 86 -3.31 -24.85 -3.28
N SER A 87 -2.67 -25.54 -4.24
CA SER A 87 -3.14 -26.84 -4.73
C SER A 87 -3.15 -27.88 -3.62
N VAL A 88 -4.13 -28.79 -3.67
CA VAL A 88 -4.34 -29.84 -2.66
C VAL A 88 -3.12 -30.77 -2.56
N LEU A 89 -2.72 -31.14 -1.34
CA LEU A 89 -1.71 -32.17 -1.08
C LEU A 89 -2.30 -33.57 -1.38
N THR A 90 -1.51 -34.45 -1.99
CA THR A 90 -1.94 -35.77 -2.51
C THR A 90 -2.52 -36.74 -1.47
N ASN A 91 -2.33 -36.48 -0.17
CA ASN A 91 -2.75 -37.32 0.96
C ASN A 91 -3.75 -36.61 1.88
N LYS A 92 -4.77 -35.95 1.32
CA LYS A 92 -5.73 -35.17 2.09
C LYS A 92 -6.78 -36.08 2.79
N PRO A 93 -7.14 -35.81 4.06
CA PRO A 93 -8.28 -36.46 4.71
C PRO A 93 -9.63 -36.09 4.08
N ASP A 94 -10.65 -36.93 4.30
CA ASP A 94 -12.00 -36.72 3.78
C ASP A 94 -12.60 -35.38 4.22
N GLY A 95 -13.30 -34.72 3.31
CA GLY A 95 -13.85 -33.39 3.52
C GLY A 95 -15.19 -33.16 2.82
N PRO A 96 -15.77 -31.96 2.98
CA PRO A 96 -17.12 -31.66 2.50
C PRO A 96 -17.24 -31.57 0.97
N LYS A 97 -16.13 -31.40 0.26
CA LYS A 97 -16.09 -31.33 -1.21
C LYS A 97 -14.81 -31.98 -1.71
N GLN A 98 -14.91 -32.83 -2.73
CA GLN A 98 -13.75 -33.55 -3.30
C GLN A 98 -12.97 -32.70 -4.31
N LYS A 99 -13.67 -31.83 -5.04
CA LYS A 99 -13.05 -30.91 -6.01
C LYS A 99 -13.80 -29.58 -6.00
N SER A 100 -13.07 -28.48 -5.87
CA SER A 100 -13.58 -27.13 -6.09
C SER A 100 -13.01 -26.56 -7.39
N GLN A 101 -13.81 -25.75 -8.07
CA GLN A 101 -13.34 -24.96 -9.22
C GLN A 101 -12.64 -23.66 -8.76
N HIS A 102 -12.72 -23.32 -7.47
CA HIS A 102 -12.20 -22.09 -6.90
C HIS A 102 -10.93 -22.35 -6.08
N ASN A 103 -9.93 -21.49 -6.26
CA ASN A 103 -8.67 -21.50 -5.51
C ASN A 103 -8.74 -20.65 -4.23
N TYR A 104 -9.93 -20.21 -3.82
CA TYR A 104 -10.11 -19.39 -2.64
C TYR A 104 -11.45 -19.68 -1.98
N ILE A 105 -11.57 -19.31 -0.70
CA ILE A 105 -12.80 -19.38 0.09
C ILE A 105 -13.12 -17.99 0.66
N LYS A 106 -14.38 -17.72 1.01
CA LYS A 106 -14.74 -16.51 1.77
C LYS A 106 -15.26 -16.86 3.15
N LEU A 107 -14.79 -16.11 4.15
CA LEU A 107 -15.26 -16.17 5.54
C LEU A 107 -16.06 -14.90 5.80
N SER A 108 -17.38 -15.04 5.97
CA SER A 108 -18.29 -13.91 6.14
C SER A 108 -18.64 -13.73 7.62
N PHE A 109 -18.29 -12.57 8.17
CA PHE A 109 -18.45 -12.25 9.59
C PHE A 109 -19.76 -11.51 9.82
N ARG A 110 -20.73 -12.13 10.50
CA ARG A 110 -22.08 -11.56 10.68
C ARG A 110 -22.32 -10.90 12.03
N SER A 111 -21.45 -11.16 13.01
CA SER A 111 -21.54 -10.65 14.39
C SER A 111 -20.46 -9.61 14.73
N GLY A 112 -19.73 -9.11 13.72
CA GLY A 112 -18.55 -8.27 13.92
C GLY A 112 -17.27 -9.10 14.22
N GLY A 113 -16.25 -8.45 14.78
CA GLY A 113 -14.99 -9.10 15.18
C GLY A 113 -14.02 -9.44 14.05
N ASN A 114 -14.35 -9.08 12.80
CA ASN A 114 -13.51 -9.37 11.64
C ASN A 114 -12.14 -8.69 11.71
N GLU A 115 -12.04 -7.47 12.24
CA GLU A 115 -10.78 -6.74 12.31
C GLU A 115 -9.78 -7.40 13.27
N GLN A 116 -10.23 -7.78 14.47
CA GLN A 116 -9.40 -8.50 15.44
C GLN A 116 -9.00 -9.86 14.88
N PHE A 117 -9.94 -10.57 14.24
CA PHE A 117 -9.66 -11.86 13.61
C PHE A 117 -8.63 -11.73 12.49
N ILE A 118 -8.75 -10.74 11.59
CA ILE A 118 -7.79 -10.51 10.51
C ILE A 118 -6.40 -10.19 11.07
N LYS A 119 -6.31 -9.36 12.12
CA LYS A 119 -5.03 -9.05 12.75
C LYS A 119 -4.37 -10.30 13.33
N ALA A 120 -5.12 -11.12 14.07
CA ALA A 120 -4.64 -12.39 14.59
C ALA A 120 -4.21 -13.35 13.46
N PHE A 121 -5.00 -13.42 12.38
CA PHE A 121 -4.73 -14.29 11.24
C PHE A 121 -3.45 -13.90 10.50
N LYS A 122 -3.23 -12.60 10.26
CA LYS A 122 -1.96 -12.11 9.69
C LYS A 122 -0.77 -12.48 10.57
N ASN A 123 -0.89 -12.32 11.89
CA ASN A 123 0.20 -12.64 12.81
C ASN A 123 0.57 -14.13 12.78
N VAL A 124 -0.43 -15.03 12.75
CA VAL A 124 -0.18 -16.48 12.66
C VAL A 124 0.45 -16.84 11.31
N LEU A 125 -0.03 -16.25 10.21
CA LEU A 125 0.55 -16.48 8.87
C LEU A 125 1.98 -15.97 8.74
N CYS A 126 2.36 -14.91 9.46
CA CYS A 126 3.74 -14.43 9.54
C CYS A 126 4.64 -15.34 10.39
N SER A 127 4.11 -15.90 11.48
CA SER A 127 4.85 -16.79 12.39
C SER A 127 5.20 -18.13 11.76
N LYS A 128 4.34 -18.63 10.86
CA LYS A 128 4.56 -19.89 10.10
C LYS A 128 4.94 -21.08 11.00
N ASP A 129 4.25 -21.22 12.14
CA ASP A 129 4.54 -22.24 13.16
C ASP A 129 4.58 -23.68 12.58
N TRP A 130 3.85 -23.94 11.49
CA TRP A 130 3.86 -25.23 10.78
C TRP A 130 5.21 -25.57 10.11
N GLU A 131 5.99 -24.59 9.65
CA GLU A 131 7.31 -24.82 9.04
C GLU A 131 8.32 -25.27 10.11
N ILE A 132 8.22 -24.73 11.33
CA ILE A 132 9.07 -25.08 12.47
C ILE A 132 8.78 -26.53 12.93
N ILE A 133 7.50 -26.92 12.97
CA ILE A 133 7.10 -28.29 13.34
C ILE A 133 7.55 -29.29 12.28
N ASN A 134 7.36 -29.00 10.99
CA ASN A 134 7.79 -29.90 9.92
C ASN A 134 9.32 -30.07 9.87
N ALA A 135 10.08 -28.99 10.08
CA ALA A 135 11.54 -29.05 10.16
C ALA A 135 12.06 -29.86 11.37
N ALA A 136 11.26 -30.00 12.44
CA ALA A 136 11.59 -30.86 13.57
C ALA A 136 11.32 -32.36 13.30
N ILE A 137 10.45 -32.67 12.33
CA ILE A 137 10.05 -34.03 11.95
C ILE A 137 10.98 -34.61 10.87
N ASP A 138 11.52 -33.79 9.96
CA ASP A 138 12.36 -34.20 8.82
C ASP A 138 13.85 -34.46 9.14
N LYS A 139 14.26 -34.48 10.42
CA LYS A 139 15.63 -34.90 10.78
C LYS A 139 15.74 -36.44 10.77
N PRO A 140 16.67 -37.03 10.00
CA PRO A 140 16.94 -38.47 10.09
C PRO A 140 17.46 -38.79 11.50
N LYS A 141 16.82 -39.73 12.19
CA LYS A 141 17.31 -40.26 13.46
C LYS A 141 18.50 -41.19 13.19
N GLU A 142 19.72 -40.71 13.41
CA GLU A 142 20.85 -41.60 13.69
C GLU A 142 20.64 -42.31 15.04
N PRO A 143 21.07 -43.56 15.19
CA PRO A 143 20.84 -44.35 16.40
C PRO A 143 21.79 -43.87 17.51
N VAL A 144 21.25 -43.15 18.49
CA VAL A 144 21.98 -42.83 19.72
C VAL A 144 21.47 -43.70 20.84
N GLU A 145 22.40 -44.42 21.46
CA GLU A 145 22.23 -45.28 22.61
C GLU A 145 21.44 -44.61 23.75
N ILE A 146 20.53 -45.40 24.30
CA ILE A 146 19.62 -45.00 25.36
C ILE A 146 20.41 -44.93 26.67
N SER A 147 20.89 -43.75 27.03
CA SER A 147 21.18 -43.43 28.43
C SER A 147 19.90 -42.92 29.08
N HIS A 148 19.22 -43.82 29.80
CA HIS A 148 18.09 -43.49 30.65
C HIS A 148 18.54 -42.55 31.78
N ARG A 149 18.48 -41.24 31.54
CA ARG A 149 18.26 -40.25 32.60
C ARG A 149 16.96 -39.52 32.32
N HIS A 150 15.94 -39.96 33.04
CA HIS A 150 14.63 -39.32 33.18
C HIS A 150 14.80 -37.80 33.40
N VAL A 151 14.64 -37.00 32.36
CA VAL A 151 14.30 -35.58 32.43
C VAL A 151 13.05 -35.44 31.59
N GLY A 152 11.89 -35.52 32.25
CA GLY A 152 10.58 -35.63 31.61
C GLY A 152 10.22 -34.42 30.76
N ILE A 153 9.27 -34.63 29.85
CA ILE A 153 8.63 -33.66 28.95
C ILE A 153 8.23 -32.35 29.67
N VAL A 154 7.89 -32.44 30.97
CA VAL A 154 7.61 -31.31 31.89
C VAL A 154 8.75 -30.28 31.97
N GLY A 155 10.01 -30.69 31.84
CA GLY A 155 11.16 -29.77 31.88
C GLY A 155 11.34 -28.95 30.60
N ILE A 156 10.92 -29.50 29.45
CA ILE A 156 10.95 -28.81 28.16
C ILE A 156 9.74 -27.88 28.05
N GLU A 157 8.56 -28.33 28.46
CA GLU A 157 7.36 -27.49 28.59
C GLU A 157 7.62 -26.29 29.53
N ARG A 158 8.26 -26.52 30.68
CA ARG A 158 8.67 -25.46 31.59
C ARG A 158 9.63 -24.47 30.93
N LYS A 159 10.64 -24.93 30.19
CA LYS A 159 11.58 -24.05 29.46
C LYS A 159 10.91 -23.25 28.34
N ILE A 160 9.96 -23.84 27.61
CA ILE A 160 9.20 -23.14 26.56
C ILE A 160 8.27 -22.10 27.18
N HIS A 161 7.58 -22.44 28.27
CA HIS A 161 6.73 -21.52 29.01
C HIS A 161 7.54 -20.38 29.65
N GLU A 162 8.70 -20.67 30.23
CA GLU A 162 9.63 -19.65 30.73
C GLU A 162 10.15 -18.74 29.61
N LYS A 163 10.42 -19.27 28.40
CA LYS A 163 10.84 -18.46 27.25
C LYS A 163 9.70 -17.57 26.74
N HIS A 164 8.48 -18.10 26.70
CA HIS A 164 7.28 -17.33 26.36
C HIS A 164 7.04 -16.23 27.38
N ASN A 165 7.04 -16.53 28.68
CA ASN A 165 6.86 -15.53 29.72
C ASN A 165 7.96 -14.46 29.66
N LYS A 166 9.22 -14.83 29.42
CA LYS A 166 10.31 -13.85 29.20
C LYS A 166 10.10 -12.99 27.97
N THR A 167 9.56 -13.55 26.89
CA THR A 167 9.28 -12.82 25.65
C THR A 167 8.09 -11.89 25.86
N ASP A 168 7.04 -12.33 26.54
CA ASP A 168 5.87 -11.52 26.89
C ASP A 168 6.24 -10.40 27.88
N GLU A 169 7.12 -10.66 28.85
CA GLU A 169 7.72 -9.64 29.72
C GLU A 169 8.56 -8.64 28.93
N THR A 170 9.37 -9.12 27.98
CA THR A 170 10.20 -8.25 27.11
C THR A 170 9.31 -7.38 26.21
N VAL A 171 8.23 -7.95 25.67
CA VAL A 171 7.26 -7.24 24.84
C VAL A 171 6.48 -6.24 25.67
N ALA A 172 6.02 -6.61 26.88
CA ALA A 172 5.34 -5.71 27.80
C ALA A 172 6.25 -4.56 28.23
N GLN A 173 7.52 -4.85 28.51
CA GLN A 173 8.52 -3.84 28.80
C GLN A 173 8.76 -2.92 27.59
N ALA A 174 8.84 -3.46 26.37
CA ALA A 174 8.97 -2.65 25.15
C ALA A 174 7.77 -1.73 24.92
N PHE A 175 6.54 -2.18 25.19
CA PHE A 175 5.35 -1.31 25.12
C PHE A 175 5.36 -0.23 26.20
N LYS A 176 5.77 -0.57 27.43
CA LYS A 176 5.93 0.40 28.51
C LYS A 176 7.00 1.45 28.18
N ASP A 177 8.10 1.03 27.57
CA ASP A 177 9.16 1.93 27.11
C ASP A 177 8.68 2.81 25.94
N LEU A 178 7.83 2.28 25.07
CA LEU A 178 7.18 3.05 24.00
C LEU A 178 6.19 4.08 24.58
N ASP A 179 5.38 3.70 25.57
CA ASP A 179 4.48 4.64 26.26
C ASP A 179 5.25 5.75 26.98
N MET A 180 6.37 5.40 27.63
CA MET A 180 7.28 6.37 28.23
C MET A 180 7.92 7.27 27.16
N LEU A 181 8.30 6.72 26.01
CA LEU A 181 8.82 7.49 24.88
C LEU A 181 7.75 8.46 24.33
N ILE A 182 6.50 8.01 24.20
CA ILE A 182 5.36 8.84 23.79
C ILE A 182 5.11 9.96 24.81
N GLU A 183 5.19 9.66 26.11
CA GLU A 183 5.02 10.66 27.17
C GLU A 183 6.12 11.75 27.07
N LYS A 184 7.38 11.34 26.89
CA LYS A 184 8.49 12.28 26.67
C LYS A 184 8.37 13.06 25.37
N ALA A 185 7.86 12.43 24.30
CA ALA A 185 7.59 13.11 23.04
C ALA A 185 6.45 14.14 23.20
N LYS A 186 5.39 13.84 23.95
CA LYS A 186 4.31 14.81 24.27
C LYS A 186 4.84 16.03 25.02
N ASP A 187 5.75 15.83 25.98
CA ASP A 187 6.40 16.95 26.68
C ASP A 187 7.19 17.83 25.70
N MET A 188 7.98 17.22 24.79
CA MET A 188 8.71 17.97 23.76
C MET A 188 7.77 18.73 22.81
N VAL A 189 6.66 18.12 22.39
CA VAL A 189 5.64 18.77 21.54
C VAL A 189 5.00 19.95 22.27
N ALA A 190 4.61 19.78 23.54
CA ALA A 190 4.02 20.86 24.33
C ALA A 190 4.99 22.02 24.56
N ILE A 191 6.29 21.73 24.71
CA ILE A 191 7.35 22.75 24.75
C ILE A 191 7.43 23.46 23.40
N ALA A 192 7.49 22.72 22.29
CA ALA A 192 7.54 23.26 20.93
C ALA A 192 6.34 24.18 20.61
N ASP A 193 5.14 23.83 21.04
CA ASP A 193 3.93 24.64 20.88
C ASP A 193 4.00 25.94 21.69
N LYS A 194 4.46 25.86 22.95
CA LYS A 194 4.65 27.04 23.80
C LYS A 194 5.71 27.98 23.23
N PHE A 195 6.80 27.43 22.69
CA PHE A 195 7.85 28.22 22.03
C PHE A 195 7.35 28.84 20.72
N SER A 196 6.59 28.09 19.90
CA SER A 196 5.97 28.61 18.68
C SER A 196 5.03 29.77 18.95
N LYS A 197 4.18 29.67 19.99
CA LYS A 197 3.27 30.77 20.41
C LYS A 197 4.05 31.98 20.91
N LYS A 198 5.08 31.78 21.74
CA LYS A 198 5.94 32.87 22.20
C LYS A 198 6.70 33.56 21.05
N LEU A 199 7.09 32.81 20.00
CA LEU A 199 7.73 33.37 18.81
C LEU A 199 6.75 34.20 17.97
N GLN A 200 5.46 33.85 17.96
CA GLN A 200 4.41 34.62 17.30
C GLN A 200 4.02 35.89 18.08
N GLU A 201 4.00 35.83 19.41
CA GLU A 201 3.61 36.96 20.28
C GLU A 201 4.70 38.04 20.42
N LYS A 202 5.94 37.70 20.11
CA LYS A 202 7.10 38.59 20.19
C LYS A 202 7.71 38.74 18.80
N GLU A 203 7.45 39.87 18.13
CA GLU A 203 8.34 40.42 17.09
C GLU A 203 9.70 40.80 17.72
N ILE A 204 10.40 39.83 18.32
CA ILE A 204 11.77 40.01 18.77
C ILE A 204 12.65 39.61 17.61
N SER A 205 13.52 40.53 17.20
CA SER A 205 14.67 40.32 16.34
C SER A 205 15.61 39.27 16.95
N ILE A 206 15.25 38.01 16.85
CA ILE A 206 16.15 36.87 17.07
C ILE A 206 16.81 36.63 15.71
N THR A 207 18.13 36.49 15.69
CA THR A 207 18.91 36.23 14.48
C THR A 207 18.28 35.06 13.71
N ASP A 208 18.04 35.24 12.41
CA ASP A 208 17.32 34.27 11.56
C ASP A 208 17.83 32.83 11.72
N ASP A 209 19.12 32.64 11.99
CA ASP A 209 19.78 31.33 12.09
C ASP A 209 19.27 30.45 13.24
N GLU A 210 18.99 30.99 14.43
CA GLU A 210 18.49 30.18 15.56
C GLU A 210 17.06 29.71 15.33
N THR A 211 16.23 30.56 14.70
CA THR A 211 14.86 30.20 14.34
C THR A 211 14.81 29.16 13.22
N VAL A 212 15.78 29.21 12.29
CA VAL A 212 15.93 28.24 11.20
C VAL A 212 16.33 26.87 11.72
N ALA A 213 17.28 26.80 12.66
CA ALA A 213 17.71 25.55 13.29
C ALA A 213 16.59 24.91 14.13
N PHE A 214 15.80 25.73 14.83
CA PHE A 214 14.66 25.22 15.57
C PHE A 214 13.56 24.67 14.65
N LYS A 215 13.26 25.36 13.55
CA LYS A 215 12.26 24.90 12.56
C LYS A 215 12.69 23.61 11.84
N SER A 216 13.98 23.44 11.52
CA SER A 216 14.49 22.19 10.92
C SER A 216 14.42 21.02 11.90
N TYR A 217 14.62 21.28 13.19
CA TYR A 217 14.47 20.29 14.25
C TYR A 217 13.02 19.81 14.38
N LEU A 218 12.02 20.71 14.34
CA LEU A 218 10.59 20.33 14.37
C LEU A 218 10.17 19.47 13.18
N LEU A 219 10.62 19.84 11.97
CA LEU A 219 10.35 19.07 10.76
C LEU A 219 10.99 17.67 10.83
N SER A 220 12.21 17.58 11.35
CA SER A 220 12.91 16.30 11.51
C SER A 220 12.26 15.38 12.55
N MET A 221 11.54 15.96 13.52
CA MET A 221 10.74 15.22 14.51
C MET A 221 9.34 14.85 14.01
N GLY A 222 8.96 15.25 12.78
CA GLY A 222 7.63 14.95 12.21
C GLY A 222 6.48 15.68 12.89
N ILE A 223 6.76 16.76 13.63
CA ILE A 223 5.73 17.62 14.22
C ILE A 223 5.26 18.57 13.11
N GLU A 224 4.01 18.39 12.66
CA GLU A 224 3.37 19.36 11.75
C GLU A 224 3.41 20.76 12.37
N ASN A 225 3.94 21.72 11.63
CA ASN A 225 3.92 23.13 12.05
C ASN A 225 2.48 23.56 12.38
N PRO A 226 2.16 24.01 13.61
CA PRO A 226 0.90 24.72 13.88
C PRO A 226 0.89 26.13 13.29
N VAL A 227 1.97 26.52 12.61
CA VAL A 227 2.10 27.81 11.92
C VAL A 227 1.46 27.70 10.55
N THR A 228 0.13 27.75 10.53
CA THR A 228 -0.63 28.06 9.32
C THR A 228 -0.15 29.38 8.75
N ARG A 229 0.07 29.38 7.43
CA ARG A 229 0.36 30.53 6.55
C ARG A 229 1.81 31.00 6.58
N GLU A 230 2.47 30.76 5.44
CA GLU A 230 3.49 31.62 4.84
C GLU A 230 4.34 32.43 5.82
N SER A 231 5.59 32.00 6.10
CA SER A 231 6.78 32.87 6.03
C SER A 231 8.05 32.27 6.68
N HIS A 232 9.00 32.02 5.79
CA HIS A 232 10.44 32.32 5.90
C HIS A 232 11.35 31.40 6.74
N GLY A 233 12.38 30.92 6.04
CA GLY A 233 13.60 30.34 6.62
C GLY A 233 13.93 28.95 6.10
N SER A 234 13.57 27.92 6.87
CA SER A 234 14.09 26.56 6.72
C SER A 234 13.36 25.71 5.67
N GLY A 235 12.03 25.67 5.70
CA GLY A 235 11.23 24.89 4.73
C GLY A 235 11.40 25.40 3.30
N VAL A 236 11.44 26.72 3.12
CA VAL A 236 11.71 27.37 1.83
C VAL A 236 13.11 27.01 1.31
N ARG A 237 14.14 27.01 2.18
CA ARG A 237 15.50 26.61 1.79
C ARG A 237 15.57 25.13 1.42
N TYR A 238 14.93 24.26 2.20
CA TYR A 238 14.84 22.82 1.89
C TYR A 238 14.18 22.59 0.51
N HIS A 239 13.00 23.16 0.27
CA HIS A 239 12.30 23.02 -1.00
C HIS A 239 13.06 23.70 -2.16
N MET A 240 13.81 24.77 -1.90
CA MET A 240 14.67 25.43 -2.88
C MET A 240 15.82 24.53 -3.34
N GLU A 241 16.54 23.91 -2.40
CA GLU A 241 17.61 22.97 -2.74
C GLU A 241 17.04 21.71 -3.41
N LEU A 242 15.91 21.21 -2.92
CA LEU A 242 15.20 20.09 -3.55
C LEU A 242 14.76 20.43 -4.98
N ALA A 243 14.29 21.65 -5.25
CA ALA A 243 13.90 22.10 -6.59
C ALA A 243 15.08 22.12 -7.55
N LYS A 244 16.26 22.59 -7.11
CA LYS A 244 17.50 22.55 -7.90
C LYS A 244 17.93 21.12 -8.20
N GLN A 245 17.91 20.24 -7.19
CA GLN A 245 18.23 18.82 -7.36
C GLN A 245 17.30 18.14 -8.36
N LEU A 246 15.99 18.40 -8.24
CA LEU A 246 14.99 17.89 -9.17
C LEU A 246 15.25 18.38 -10.60
N ALA A 247 15.51 19.68 -10.80
CA ALA A 247 15.78 20.22 -12.13
C ALA A 247 17.01 19.57 -12.78
N THR A 248 18.11 19.42 -12.03
CA THR A 248 19.32 18.75 -12.52
C THR A 248 19.06 17.28 -12.87
N PHE A 249 18.35 16.54 -12.01
CA PHE A 249 18.03 15.14 -12.26
C PHE A 249 17.09 14.93 -13.46
N LEU A 250 16.11 15.82 -13.62
CA LEU A 250 15.06 15.69 -14.63
C LEU A 250 15.48 16.20 -16.00
N GLN A 251 16.60 16.91 -16.14
CA GLN A 251 16.96 17.60 -17.38
C GLN A 251 17.02 16.66 -18.58
N SER A 252 17.87 15.63 -18.52
CA SER A 252 17.97 14.65 -19.61
C SER A 252 16.68 13.83 -19.76
N ILE A 253 16.04 13.46 -18.65
CA ILE A 253 14.87 12.58 -18.65
C ILE A 253 13.67 13.25 -19.33
N ILE A 254 13.45 14.54 -19.05
CA ILE A 254 12.35 15.30 -19.64
C ILE A 254 12.64 15.61 -21.10
N GLU A 255 13.89 15.92 -21.46
CA GLU A 255 14.30 16.11 -22.86
C GLU A 255 14.06 14.83 -23.69
N GLU A 256 14.46 13.66 -23.18
CA GLU A 256 14.18 12.35 -23.80
C GLU A 256 12.68 12.02 -23.90
N SER A 257 11.88 12.49 -22.94
CA SER A 257 10.43 12.24 -22.88
C SER A 257 9.59 13.24 -23.67
N GLY A 258 10.21 14.09 -24.50
CA GLY A 258 9.52 15.09 -25.33
C GLY A 258 9.02 16.29 -24.53
N GLY A 259 9.83 16.75 -23.58
CA GLY A 259 9.72 18.06 -22.92
C GLY A 259 8.73 18.17 -21.77
N VAL A 260 7.95 17.11 -21.47
CA VAL A 260 6.92 17.12 -20.42
C VAL A 260 6.86 15.79 -19.69
N MET A 261 6.70 15.81 -18.37
CA MET A 261 6.51 14.61 -17.56
C MET A 261 5.47 14.84 -16.46
N THR A 262 4.68 13.81 -16.13
CA THR A 262 3.72 13.89 -15.04
C THR A 262 4.41 13.95 -13.69
N LEU A 263 3.83 14.69 -12.73
CA LEU A 263 4.42 14.81 -11.39
C LEU A 263 4.47 13.47 -10.66
N SER A 264 3.52 12.56 -10.94
CA SER A 264 3.53 11.18 -10.46
C SER A 264 4.70 10.35 -10.99
N ASP A 265 5.03 10.50 -12.28
CA ASP A 265 6.18 9.82 -12.87
C ASP A 265 7.49 10.38 -12.32
N VAL A 266 7.57 11.71 -12.15
CA VAL A 266 8.68 12.39 -11.49
C VAL A 266 8.87 11.85 -10.08
N PHE A 267 7.80 11.77 -9.27
CA PHE A 267 7.85 11.23 -7.92
C PHE A 267 8.44 9.82 -7.90
N CYS A 268 7.92 8.92 -8.74
CA CYS A 268 8.37 7.54 -8.79
C CYS A 268 9.82 7.44 -9.25
N ARG A 269 10.21 8.16 -10.31
CA ARG A 269 11.58 8.12 -10.85
C ARG A 269 12.60 8.68 -9.87
N PHE A 270 12.28 9.81 -9.23
CA PHE A 270 13.17 10.47 -8.30
C PHE A 270 13.39 9.64 -7.04
N ASN A 271 12.30 9.15 -6.41
CA ASN A 271 12.41 8.31 -5.21
C ASN A 271 13.08 6.96 -5.50
N ARG A 272 12.83 6.38 -6.68
CA ARG A 272 13.53 5.15 -7.11
C ARG A 272 15.03 5.38 -7.29
N ALA A 273 15.46 6.56 -7.72
CA ALA A 273 16.87 6.91 -7.84
C ALA A 273 17.55 7.18 -6.48
N ARG A 274 16.81 7.68 -5.47
CA ARG A 274 17.36 8.03 -4.15
C ARG A 274 17.60 6.85 -3.20
N GLY A 275 16.77 5.80 -3.26
CA GLY A 275 16.96 4.59 -2.42
C GLY A 275 16.58 4.77 -0.94
N MET A 276 17.43 5.43 -0.14
CA MET A 276 17.28 5.47 1.34
C MET A 276 16.86 6.82 1.94
N GLU A 277 16.58 7.83 1.12
CA GLU A 277 16.05 9.13 1.58
C GLU A 277 14.88 9.56 0.69
N LEU A 278 13.71 8.99 0.97
CA LEU A 278 12.52 9.24 0.15
C LEU A 278 11.98 10.65 0.40
N VAL A 279 11.51 11.28 -0.67
CA VAL A 279 10.81 12.56 -0.64
C VAL A 279 9.31 12.30 -0.54
N SER A 280 8.61 13.06 0.30
CA SER A 280 7.16 12.98 0.39
C SER A 280 6.48 13.60 -0.85
N PRO A 281 5.24 13.22 -1.18
CA PRO A 281 4.51 13.85 -2.29
C PRO A 281 4.35 15.37 -2.10
N GLU A 282 4.17 15.82 -0.86
CA GLU A 282 3.98 17.23 -0.52
C GLU A 282 5.27 18.04 -0.74
N ASP A 283 6.40 17.51 -0.30
CA ASP A 283 7.71 18.14 -0.51
C ASP A 283 8.04 18.26 -1.99
N LEU A 284 7.72 17.24 -2.79
CA LEU A 284 7.92 17.26 -4.24
C LEU A 284 7.07 18.37 -4.89
N VAL A 285 5.79 18.47 -4.52
CA VAL A 285 4.89 19.51 -5.03
C VAL A 285 5.39 20.90 -4.65
N ASN A 286 5.80 21.10 -3.39
CA ASN A 286 6.29 22.38 -2.91
C ASN A 286 7.60 22.78 -3.59
N ALA A 287 8.52 21.84 -3.79
CA ALA A 287 9.74 22.07 -4.58
C ALA A 287 9.43 22.39 -6.05
N ALA A 288 8.49 21.67 -6.67
CA ALA A 288 8.10 21.92 -8.06
C ALA A 288 7.49 23.32 -8.26
N LYS A 289 6.71 23.83 -7.30
CA LYS A 289 6.18 25.21 -7.32
C LYS A 289 7.29 26.26 -7.27
N MET A 290 8.41 25.97 -6.62
CA MET A 290 9.53 26.90 -6.51
C MET A 290 10.37 27.00 -7.79
N MET A 291 10.24 26.05 -8.72
CA MET A 291 11.07 26.03 -9.94
C MET A 291 10.97 27.32 -10.78
N GLU A 292 9.77 27.90 -10.88
CA GLU A 292 9.53 29.15 -11.61
C GLU A 292 10.17 30.36 -10.89
N SER A 293 10.01 30.44 -9.56
CA SER A 293 10.62 31.50 -8.75
C SER A 293 12.15 31.48 -8.79
N LEU A 294 12.73 30.29 -8.94
CA LEU A 294 14.18 30.06 -9.02
C LEU A 294 14.74 30.22 -10.44
N LYS A 295 13.89 30.54 -11.42
CA LYS A 295 14.25 30.67 -12.85
C LYS A 295 14.99 29.44 -13.38
N LEU A 296 14.57 28.25 -12.94
CA LEU A 296 15.10 26.99 -13.48
C LEU A 296 14.56 26.78 -14.91
N ASN A 297 15.20 25.91 -15.68
CA ASN A 297 14.81 25.57 -17.06
C ASN A 297 13.52 24.75 -17.16
N MET A 298 12.73 24.67 -16.09
CA MET A 298 11.51 23.89 -15.98
C MET A 298 10.47 24.63 -15.15
N LYS A 299 9.20 24.35 -15.42
CA LYS A 299 8.07 24.90 -14.67
C LYS A 299 7.03 23.83 -14.34
N LEU A 300 6.37 24.00 -13.21
CA LEU A 300 5.18 23.22 -12.85
C LEU A 300 3.98 23.79 -13.61
N ARG A 301 3.26 22.93 -14.31
CA ARG A 301 2.02 23.26 -15.02
C ARG A 301 0.87 22.39 -14.50
N LYS A 302 -0.32 22.97 -14.48
CA LYS A 302 -1.58 22.28 -14.19
C LYS A 302 -2.46 22.31 -15.43
N PHE A 303 -2.97 21.16 -15.86
CA PHE A 303 -3.98 21.05 -16.91
C PHE A 303 -5.39 21.28 -16.37
N ASP A 304 -6.35 21.51 -17.26
CA ASP A 304 -7.77 21.74 -16.90
C ASP A 304 -8.37 20.53 -16.14
N SER A 305 -7.88 19.31 -16.41
CA SER A 305 -8.24 18.09 -15.68
C SER A 305 -7.71 18.03 -14.23
N GLY A 306 -6.83 18.96 -13.85
CA GLY A 306 -6.11 18.94 -12.58
C GLY A 306 -4.80 18.15 -12.61
N LEU A 307 -4.43 17.53 -13.74
CA LEU A 307 -3.16 16.84 -13.89
C LEU A 307 -1.98 17.82 -13.73
N LEU A 308 -1.06 17.49 -12.83
CA LEU A 308 0.17 18.25 -12.61
C LEU A 308 1.32 17.64 -13.41
N VAL A 309 2.04 18.50 -14.14
CA VAL A 309 3.19 18.11 -14.95
C VAL A 309 4.35 19.07 -14.77
N ILE A 310 5.57 18.57 -14.94
CA ILE A 310 6.77 19.39 -15.08
C ILE A 310 7.07 19.51 -16.58
N GLN A 311 7.21 20.75 -17.04
CA GLN A 311 7.47 21.09 -18.44
C GLN A 311 8.80 21.83 -18.54
N SER A 312 9.64 21.44 -19.51
CA SER A 312 10.85 22.18 -19.87
C SER A 312 10.48 23.50 -20.53
N LEU A 313 11.21 24.58 -20.21
CA LEU A 313 11.03 25.89 -20.86
C LEU A 313 11.41 25.87 -22.35
N SER A 314 12.23 24.91 -22.77
CA SER A 314 12.61 24.74 -24.18
C SER A 314 11.46 24.23 -25.05
N HIS A 315 10.45 23.58 -24.46
CA HIS A 315 9.29 23.07 -25.19
C HIS A 315 8.09 23.96 -24.91
N THR A 316 7.72 24.79 -25.88
CA THR A 316 6.54 25.66 -25.73
C THR A 316 5.26 24.88 -26.01
N GLU A 317 4.13 25.45 -25.59
CA GLU A 317 2.83 24.83 -25.82
C GLU A 317 2.51 24.73 -27.31
N GLU A 318 2.89 25.73 -28.08
CA GLU A 318 2.70 25.81 -29.52
C GLU A 318 3.46 24.69 -30.25
N GLU A 319 4.67 24.37 -29.80
CA GLU A 319 5.45 23.25 -30.35
C GLU A 319 4.79 21.90 -30.01
N ILE A 320 4.27 21.73 -28.79
CA ILE A 320 3.54 20.52 -28.40
C ILE A 320 2.27 20.36 -29.25
N ILE A 321 1.54 21.45 -29.49
CA ILE A 321 0.36 21.45 -30.36
C ILE A 321 0.73 21.09 -31.80
N ALA A 322 1.77 21.71 -32.35
CA ALA A 322 2.21 21.49 -33.71
C ALA A 322 2.67 20.04 -33.92
N THR A 323 3.51 19.52 -33.03
CA THR A 323 3.98 18.13 -33.08
C THR A 323 2.85 17.12 -32.92
N THR A 324 1.89 17.38 -32.02
CA THR A 324 0.70 16.54 -31.83
C THR A 324 -0.17 16.54 -33.08
N THR A 325 -0.43 17.71 -33.65
CA THR A 325 -1.25 17.87 -34.86
C THR A 325 -0.62 17.18 -36.06
N ASN A 326 0.70 17.32 -36.25
CA ASN A 326 1.42 16.67 -37.36
C ASN A 326 1.35 15.15 -37.23
N LYS A 327 1.56 14.59 -36.02
CA LYS A 327 1.45 13.15 -35.80
C LYS A 327 0.05 12.61 -36.07
N VAL A 328 -1.00 13.36 -35.72
CA VAL A 328 -2.39 12.98 -36.04
C VAL A 328 -2.66 13.07 -37.53
N LYS A 329 -2.11 14.08 -38.23
CA LYS A 329 -2.19 14.19 -39.70
C LYS A 329 -1.50 13.02 -40.40
N ASP A 330 -0.31 12.64 -39.96
CA ASP A 330 0.46 11.54 -40.55
C ASP A 330 -0.25 10.19 -40.42
N ALA A 331 -0.92 9.96 -39.29
CA ALA A 331 -1.72 8.76 -39.05
C ALA A 331 -3.16 8.85 -39.60
N GLY A 332 -3.58 10.03 -40.07
CA GLY A 332 -4.96 10.34 -40.48
C GLY A 332 -5.93 10.53 -39.30
N SER A 333 -5.91 9.62 -38.32
CA SER A 333 -6.72 9.70 -37.10
C SER A 333 -6.12 8.85 -35.99
N LEU A 334 -6.23 9.30 -34.74
CA LEU A 334 -5.70 8.57 -33.59
C LEU A 334 -6.64 8.66 -32.38
N THR A 335 -6.77 7.55 -31.65
CA THR A 335 -7.29 7.56 -30.28
C THR A 335 -6.20 8.01 -29.31
N SER A 336 -6.57 8.37 -28.08
CA SER A 336 -5.58 8.71 -27.04
C SER A 336 -4.61 7.58 -26.73
N GLU A 337 -5.05 6.32 -26.84
CA GLU A 337 -4.18 5.15 -26.63
C GLU A 337 -3.20 4.93 -27.77
N GLU A 338 -3.65 5.03 -29.02
CA GLU A 338 -2.80 4.91 -30.20
C GLU A 338 -1.73 6.01 -30.20
N PHE A 339 -2.14 7.25 -29.90
CA PHE A 339 -1.21 8.37 -29.76
C PHE A 339 -0.20 8.14 -28.63
N ALA A 340 -0.64 7.65 -27.47
CA ALA A 340 0.26 7.35 -26.35
C ALA A 340 1.35 6.33 -26.74
N ARG A 341 0.96 5.24 -27.42
CA ARG A 341 1.91 4.21 -27.90
C ARG A 341 2.85 4.75 -28.97
N PHE A 342 2.33 5.55 -29.90
CA PHE A 342 3.11 6.10 -31.01
C PHE A 342 4.17 7.11 -30.54
N VAL A 343 3.83 7.91 -29.53
CA VAL A 343 4.73 8.94 -28.99
C VAL A 343 5.60 8.42 -27.85
N GLY A 344 5.20 7.34 -27.18
CA GLY A 344 5.91 6.80 -26.01
C GLY A 344 5.66 7.59 -24.74
N ILE A 345 4.46 8.13 -24.55
CA ILE A 345 4.07 8.91 -23.36
C ILE A 345 2.92 8.24 -22.61
N SER A 346 2.65 8.69 -21.37
CA SER A 346 1.53 8.19 -20.59
C SER A 346 0.18 8.53 -21.24
N LEU A 347 -0.81 7.66 -21.07
CA LEU A 347 -2.16 7.85 -21.61
C LEU A 347 -2.79 9.17 -21.14
N ALA A 348 -2.57 9.53 -19.88
CA ALA A 348 -3.06 10.79 -19.32
C ALA A 348 -2.49 11.99 -20.08
N LEU A 349 -1.17 12.02 -20.31
CA LEU A 349 -0.52 13.10 -21.04
C LEU A 349 -0.93 13.13 -22.52
N ALA A 350 -1.07 11.95 -23.14
CA ALA A 350 -1.57 11.82 -24.51
C ALA A 350 -2.96 12.45 -24.67
N LYS A 351 -3.88 12.15 -23.74
CA LYS A 351 -5.23 12.71 -23.73
C LYS A 351 -5.20 14.24 -23.59
N GLU A 352 -4.42 14.77 -22.65
CA GLU A 352 -4.29 16.23 -22.46
C GLU A 352 -3.74 16.93 -23.71
N ARG A 353 -2.71 16.37 -24.37
CA ARG A 353 -2.14 16.95 -25.60
C ARG A 353 -3.15 17.01 -26.73
N LEU A 354 -3.94 15.95 -26.92
CA LEU A 354 -4.97 15.89 -27.96
C LEU A 354 -6.10 16.89 -27.67
N LEU A 355 -6.58 16.95 -26.43
CA LEU A 355 -7.60 17.92 -26.00
C LEU A 355 -7.11 19.37 -26.14
N LEU A 356 -5.82 19.61 -25.90
CA LEU A 356 -5.22 20.93 -26.03
C LEU A 356 -5.13 21.37 -27.50
N ALA A 357 -4.73 20.47 -28.40
CA ALA A 357 -4.75 20.74 -29.85
C ALA A 357 -6.18 20.91 -30.40
N GLU A 358 -7.16 20.22 -29.81
CA GLU A 358 -8.58 20.40 -30.10
C GLU A 358 -9.10 21.77 -29.62
N LYS A 359 -8.71 22.21 -28.41
CA LYS A 359 -9.11 23.49 -27.84
C LYS A 359 -8.67 24.69 -28.68
N VAL A 360 -7.53 24.56 -29.36
CA VAL A 360 -7.01 25.57 -30.32
C VAL A 360 -7.67 25.44 -31.71
N GLY A 361 -8.44 24.37 -31.93
CA GLY A 361 -9.17 24.14 -33.17
C GLY A 361 -8.36 23.45 -34.27
N HIS A 362 -7.16 22.94 -33.99
CA HIS A 362 -6.36 22.21 -34.98
C HIS A 362 -6.81 20.76 -35.18
N LEU A 363 -7.40 20.17 -34.13
CA LEU A 363 -8.02 18.84 -34.18
C LEU A 363 -9.52 18.95 -33.92
N CYS A 364 -10.26 17.95 -34.40
CA CYS A 364 -11.66 17.73 -34.10
C CYS A 364 -11.83 16.32 -33.53
N ARG A 365 -12.84 16.12 -32.69
CA ARG A 365 -13.15 14.84 -32.07
C ARG A 365 -14.31 14.16 -32.80
N ASP A 366 -14.23 12.84 -32.92
CA ASP A 366 -15.33 11.95 -33.26
C ASP A 366 -15.58 11.05 -32.04
N ASP A 367 -16.79 11.13 -31.49
CA ASP A 367 -17.20 10.34 -30.32
C ASP A 367 -18.28 9.36 -30.75
N SER A 368 -17.88 8.11 -30.92
CA SER A 368 -18.73 7.04 -31.44
C SER A 368 -18.70 5.82 -30.52
N VAL A 369 -19.46 4.78 -30.88
CA VAL A 369 -19.43 3.49 -30.16
C VAL A 369 -18.05 2.81 -30.18
N GLU A 370 -17.19 3.17 -31.13
CA GLU A 370 -15.81 2.68 -31.23
C GLU A 370 -14.85 3.43 -30.29
N GLY A 371 -15.32 4.53 -29.69
CA GLY A 371 -14.58 5.36 -28.75
C GLY A 371 -14.25 6.75 -29.29
N LEU A 372 -13.53 7.51 -28.48
CA LEU A 372 -13.13 8.89 -28.79
C LEU A 372 -11.89 8.92 -29.68
N ARG A 373 -12.04 9.44 -30.90
CA ARG A 373 -10.97 9.57 -31.89
C ARG A 373 -10.74 11.02 -32.29
N PHE A 374 -9.49 11.37 -32.57
CA PHE A 374 -9.11 12.71 -32.99
C PHE A 374 -8.67 12.72 -34.44
N PHE A 375 -9.15 13.71 -35.18
CA PHE A 375 -8.86 13.93 -36.60
C PHE A 375 -8.33 15.35 -36.82
N PRO A 376 -7.52 15.58 -37.87
CA PRO A 376 -7.19 16.94 -38.30
C PRO A 376 -8.46 17.72 -38.60
N ASN A 377 -8.56 18.95 -38.08
CA ASN A 377 -9.75 19.77 -38.27
C ASN A 377 -9.83 20.29 -39.70
N LYS A 378 -10.59 19.59 -40.55
CA LYS A 378 -10.85 20.00 -41.93
C LYS A 378 -11.96 21.04 -42.05
N PHE A 379 -12.81 21.20 -41.03
CA PHE A 379 -13.91 22.17 -41.06
C PHE A 379 -13.37 23.60 -41.12
N VAL A 380 -12.31 23.88 -40.36
CA VAL A 380 -11.65 25.20 -40.35
C VAL A 380 -10.85 25.46 -41.63
N MET A 381 -10.36 24.40 -42.31
CA MET A 381 -9.64 24.54 -43.59
C MET A 381 -10.56 24.78 -44.80
N LEU A 382 -11.86 24.53 -44.65
CA LEU A 382 -12.85 24.72 -45.74
C LEU A 382 -13.46 26.13 -45.74
N GLU A 383 -13.25 26.92 -44.68
CA GLU A 383 -13.75 28.30 -44.55
C GLU A 383 -12.75 29.39 -45.00
N THR A 384 -11.55 28.98 -45.45
CA THR A 384 -10.54 29.82 -46.12
C THR A 384 -10.30 29.33 -47.53
#